data_AF-J0R7U0-F1
#
_entry.id   AF-J0R7U0-F1
#
_cell.length_a   1.000
_cell.length_b   1.000
_cell.length_c   1.000
_cell.angle_alpha   90.00
_cell.angle_beta   90.00
_cell.angle_gamma   90.00
#
_symmetry.space_group_name_H-M   'P 1'
#
loop_
_entity.id
_entity.type
_entity.pdbx_description
1 polymer ?
#
loop_
_entity_poly.entity_id
_entity_poly.type
_entity_poly.pdbx_seq_one_letter_code
_entity_poly.pdbx_strand_id
1 'polypeptide(L)' 'MIISSTFDYRKAAKRRLPPFLFHYIDGGAYAEETMRRNCKDFHALTLRQRILKQVGEVDLSTQIFD' A
#
# COMPACT_ATOMS: atom_id res chain seq x y z
N MET A 1 10.02 16.49 5.28
CA MET A 1 10.02 15.20 4.56
C MET A 1 8.98 15.30 3.47
N ILE A 2 9.37 15.19 2.20
CA ILE A 2 8.40 15.14 1.10
C ILE A 2 7.78 13.75 1.15
N ILE A 3 6.44 13.68 1.15
CA ILE A 3 5.72 12.43 1.04
C ILE A 3 5.56 12.12 -0.45
N SER A 4 6.15 11.01 -0.90
CA SER A 4 6.13 10.58 -2.30
C SER A 4 5.46 9.22 -2.50
N SER A 5 5.34 8.44 -1.43
CA SER A 5 4.72 7.12 -1.42
C SER A 5 3.92 6.88 -0.14
N THR A 6 3.05 5.88 -0.15
CA THR A 6 2.31 5.47 1.06
C THR A 6 3.24 4.99 2.17
N PHE A 7 4.39 4.40 1.85
CA PHE A 7 5.40 3.96 2.83
C PHE A 7 6.01 5.11 3.64
N ASP A 8 6.04 6.31 3.09
CA ASP A 8 6.52 7.51 3.78
C ASP A 8 5.62 7.85 4.97
N TYR A 9 4.30 7.61 4.86
CA TYR A 9 3.39 7.84 5.97
C TYR A 9 3.65 6.92 7.16
N ARG A 10 4.03 5.66 6.95
CA ARG A 10 4.42 4.74 8.04
C ARG A 10 5.59 5.31 8.84
N LYS A 11 6.63 5.81 8.15
CA LYS A 11 7.79 6.46 8.79
C LYS A 11 7.40 7.73 9.53
N ALA A 12 6.53 8.55 8.94
CA ALA A 12 6.02 9.77 9.57
C ALA A 12 5.19 9.45 10.83
N ALA A 13 4.33 8.43 10.77
CA ALA A 13 3.52 7.96 11.89
C ALA A 13 4.39 7.43 13.04
N LYS A 14 5.40 6.61 12.75
CA LYS A 14 6.36 6.10 13.75
C LYS A 14 7.06 7.21 14.53
N ARG A 15 7.32 8.35 13.89
CA ARG A 15 7.95 9.53 14.52
C ARG A 15 6.99 10.37 15.36
N ARG A 16 5.69 10.32 15.08
CA ARG A 16 4.67 11.19 15.68
C ARG A 16 3.85 10.51 16.77
N LEU A 17 3.59 9.22 16.64
CA LEU A 17 2.74 8.49 17.56
C LEU A 17 3.53 7.97 18.78
N PRO A 18 2.90 7.89 19.96
CA PRO A 18 3.44 7.12 21.07
C PRO A 18 3.74 5.67 20.65
N PRO A 19 4.81 5.03 21.17
CA PRO A 19 5.22 3.70 20.72
C PRO A 19 4.10 2.65 20.78
N PHE A 20 3.33 2.60 21.87
CA PHE A 20 2.24 1.63 22.02
C PHE A 20 1.18 1.78 20.92
N LEU A 21 0.83 3.02 20.57
CA LEU A 21 -0.21 3.30 19.58
C LEU A 21 0.29 3.01 18.17
N PHE A 22 1.57 3.31 17.88
CA PHE A 22 2.19 2.90 16.63
C PHE A 22 2.16 1.37 16.46
N HIS A 23 2.61 0.62 17.47
CA HIS A 23 2.64 -0.83 17.41
C HIS A 23 1.24 -1.46 17.34
N TYR A 24 0.24 -0.87 17.99
CA TYR A 24 -1.15 -1.32 17.90
C TYR A 24 -1.71 -1.22 16.47
N ILE A 25 -1.39 -0.14 15.75
CA ILE A 25 -1.87 0.09 14.38
C ILE A 25 -1.05 -0.70 13.35
N ASP A 26 0.27 -0.75 13.54
CA ASP A 26 1.23 -1.23 12.55
C ASP A 26 1.56 -2.72 12.65
N GLY A 27 1.26 -3.33 13.80
CA GLY A 27 1.58 -4.72 14.12
C GLY A 27 0.60 -5.73 13.55
N GLY A 28 1.09 -6.93 13.28
CA GLY A 28 0.31 -8.09 12.83
C GLY A 28 0.23 -9.22 13.86
N ALA A 29 -0.41 -10.32 13.49
CA ALA A 29 -0.50 -11.50 14.35
C ALA A 29 0.82 -12.28 14.41
N TYR A 30 1.24 -12.69 15.61
CA TYR A 30 2.42 -13.52 15.87
C TYR A 30 3.68 -13.03 15.14
N ALA A 31 4.28 -13.86 14.28
CA ALA A 31 5.45 -13.52 13.47
C ALA A 31 5.14 -12.64 12.24
N GLU A 32 3.90 -12.17 12.11
CA GLU A 32 3.42 -11.25 11.07
C GLU A 32 3.58 -11.78 9.63
N GLU A 33 3.66 -13.10 9.47
CA GLU A 33 3.92 -13.72 8.17
C GLU A 33 2.84 -13.36 7.14
N THR A 34 1.56 -13.50 7.51
CA THR A 34 0.44 -13.14 6.63
C THR A 34 0.49 -11.66 6.23
N MET A 35 0.79 -10.76 7.16
CA MET A 35 0.91 -9.33 6.88
C MET A 35 2.03 -9.05 5.88
N ARG A 36 3.19 -9.69 6.03
CA ARG A 36 4.31 -9.57 5.09
C ARG A 36 3.96 -10.17 3.72
N ARG A 37 3.28 -11.31 3.68
CA ARG A 37 2.83 -11.97 2.44
C ARG A 37 1.83 -11.12 1.66
N ASN A 38 0.90 -10.44 2.32
CA ASN A 38 -0.05 -9.54 1.66
C ASN A 38 0.65 -8.52 0.75
N CYS A 39 1.80 -7.96 1.15
CA CYS A 39 2.56 -7.06 0.29
C CYS A 39 3.51 -7.80 -0.67
N LYS A 40 4.20 -8.83 -0.18
CA LYS A 40 5.19 -9.58 -0.98
C LYS A 40 4.56 -10.23 -2.21
N ASP A 41 3.37 -10.79 -2.06
CA ASP A 41 2.69 -11.52 -3.13
C ASP A 41 2.28 -10.57 -4.27
N PHE A 42 1.87 -9.32 -3.97
CA PHE A 42 1.65 -8.30 -5.02
C PHE A 42 2.94 -7.86 -5.71
N HIS A 43 4.05 -7.70 -4.99
CA HIS A 43 5.34 -7.36 -5.61
C HIS A 43 5.85 -8.43 -6.58
N ALA A 44 5.44 -9.69 -6.39
CA ALA A 44 5.78 -10.77 -7.32
C ALA A 44 5.00 -10.69 -8.64
N LEU A 45 3.91 -9.91 -8.71
CA LEU A 45 3.13 -9.72 -9.93
C LEU A 45 3.77 -8.63 -10.80
N THR A 46 4.10 -8.98 -12.04
CA THR A 46 4.63 -8.03 -13.02
C THR A 46 3.53 -7.52 -13.94
N LEU A 47 3.50 -6.22 -14.20
CA LEU A 47 2.64 -5.64 -15.22
C LEU A 47 3.26 -5.81 -16.61
N ARG A 48 2.47 -6.29 -17.58
CA ARG A 48 2.88 -6.28 -18.98
C ARG A 48 2.62 -4.91 -19.59
N GLN A 49 3.68 -4.15 -19.86
CA GLN A 49 3.56 -2.86 -20.52
C GLN A 49 2.94 -3.03 -21.92
N ARG A 50 1.99 -2.16 -22.26
CA ARG A 50 1.36 -2.08 -23.59
C ARG A 50 1.70 -0.72 -24.20
N ILE A 51 2.39 -0.74 -25.33
CA ILE A 51 2.81 0.48 -26.05
C ILE A 51 1.89 0.76 -27.24
N LEU A 52 1.94 2.00 -27.74
CA LEU A 52 1.13 2.47 -28.87
C LEU A 52 -0.36 2.19 -28.69
N LYS A 53 -0.84 2.32 -27.45
CA LYS A 53 -2.27 2.29 -27.11
C LYS A 53 -2.70 3.70 -26.78
N GLN A 54 -3.76 4.16 -27.43
CA GLN A 54 -4.43 5.40 -27.03
C GLN A 54 -5.09 5.14 -25.67
N VAL A 55 -4.60 5.82 -24.63
CA VAL A 55 -5.10 5.66 -23.25
C VAL A 55 -6.29 6.59 -22.98
N GLY A 56 -6.46 7.65 -23.78
CA GLY A 56 -7.58 8.59 -23.63
C GLY A 56 -7.63 9.22 -22.25
N GLU A 57 -8.83 9.61 -21.81
CA GLU A 57 -9.10 9.99 -20.43
C GLU A 57 -9.27 8.72 -19.58
N VAL A 58 -8.58 8.65 -18.45
CA VAL A 58 -8.66 7.51 -17.53
C VAL A 58 -9.83 7.71 -16.59
N ASP A 59 -10.89 6.94 -16.75
CA ASP A 59 -11.97 6.84 -15.77
C ASP A 59 -11.69 5.69 -14.79
N LEU A 60 -11.67 6.02 -13.50
CA LEU A 60 -11.50 5.06 -12.40
C LEU A 60 -12.81 4.81 -11.65
N SER A 61 -13.94 5.36 -12.13
CA SER A 61 -15.25 5.13 -11.56
C SER A 61 -15.59 3.64 -11.55
N THR A 62 -16.22 3.21 -10.46
CA THR A 62 -16.66 1.83 -10.31
C THR A 62 -17.84 1.79 -9.35
N GLN A 63 -18.71 0.81 -9.51
CA GLN A 63 -19.81 0.55 -8.60
C GLN A 63 -19.45 -0.70 -7.79
N ILE A 64 -19.49 -0.58 -6.47
CA ILE A 64 -19.27 -1.69 -5.54
C ILE A 64 -20.57 -1.85 -4.76
N PHE A 65 -21.19 -3.02 -4.89
CA PHE A 65 -22.53 -3.33 -4.40
C PHE A 65 -23.65 -2.56 -5.16
N ASP A 66 -24.87 -3.12 -5.12
CA ASP A 66 -26.07 -2.54 -5.73
C ASP A 66 -26.66 -1.40 -4.86
#